data_AF-V9W039-F1
#
_entry.id   AF-V9W039-F1
#
_cell.length_a   1.000
_cell.length_b   1.000
_cell.length_c   1.000
_cell.angle_alpha   90.00
_cell.angle_beta   90.00
_cell.angle_gamma   90.00
#
_symmetry.space_group_name_H-M   'P 1'
#
loop_
_entity.id
_entity.type
_entity.pdbx_description
1 polymer ?
#
loop_
_entity_poly.entity_id
_entity_poly.type
_entity_poly.pdbx_seq_one_letter_code
_entity_poly.pdbx_strand_id
1 'polypeptide(L)'
;MPATILAVYQSPGANALAVSEAVLAELDRLSADFPDDVAYSVPFNTTDFAEQSLNDVIPTLMMTFAPVIWVVFIFLGSFRATTIPAVAIPVSLIGTFALLVLGMSLNTISLFALVLAVSIVVDDAIVVVENVERIIAEEGAAPG
;
A
#
# COMPACT_ATOMS: atom_id res chain seq x y z
N MET A 1 -3.68 19.05 -36.20
CA MET A 1 -2.24 19.20 -36.41
C MET A 1 -1.67 17.83 -36.76
N PRO A 2 -0.68 17.71 -37.65
CA PRO A 2 0.03 16.45 -37.85
C PRO A 2 0.68 16.04 -36.51
N ALA A 3 0.58 14.76 -36.17
CA ALA A 3 1.14 14.21 -34.94
C ALA A 3 1.82 12.88 -35.25
N THR A 4 2.90 12.58 -34.52
CA THR A 4 3.57 11.28 -34.54
C THR A 4 3.40 10.63 -33.17
N ILE A 5 3.03 9.36 -33.15
CA ILE A 5 2.84 8.60 -31.91
C ILE A 5 4.09 7.76 -31.66
N LEU A 6 4.66 7.91 -30.47
CA LEU A 6 5.69 7.02 -29.95
C LEU A 6 5.09 6.18 -28.83
N ALA A 7 4.99 4.87 -29.05
CA ALA A 7 4.54 3.94 -28.01
C ALA A 7 5.76 3.39 -27.26
N VAL A 8 5.76 3.54 -25.94
CA VAL A 8 6.80 3.01 -25.05
C VAL A 8 6.23 1.85 -24.26
N TYR A 9 6.95 0.73 -24.25
CA TYR A 9 6.58 -0.47 -23.50
C TYR A 9 7.66 -0.79 -22.48
N GLN A 10 7.24 -1.11 -21.26
CA GLN A 10 8.15 -1.57 -20.22
C GLN A 10 8.79 -2.92 -20.60
N SER A 11 10.06 -3.11 -20.22
CA SER A 11 10.73 -4.40 -20.33
C SER A 11 10.23 -5.38 -19.26
N PRO A 12 10.26 -6.70 -19.51
CA PRO A 12 9.87 -7.70 -18.50
C PRO A 12 10.66 -7.54 -17.20
N GLY A 13 9.96 -7.53 -16.05
CA GLY A 13 10.57 -7.38 -14.74
C GLY A 13 10.96 -5.95 -14.33
N ALA A 14 10.81 -4.97 -15.24
CA ALA A 14 11.00 -3.56 -14.89
C ALA A 14 9.83 -3.04 -14.05
N ASN A 15 10.10 -2.05 -13.19
CA ASN A 15 9.06 -1.34 -12.47
C ASN A 15 8.42 -0.29 -13.41
N ALA A 16 7.11 -0.41 -13.65
CA ALA A 16 6.36 0.48 -14.54
C ALA A 16 6.51 1.95 -14.16
N LEU A 17 6.39 2.27 -12.87
CA LEU A 17 6.43 3.62 -12.33
C LEU A 17 7.81 4.25 -12.57
N ALA A 18 8.87 3.52 -12.24
CA ALA A 18 10.24 3.98 -12.45
C ALA A 18 10.58 4.17 -13.94
N VAL A 19 10.07 3.29 -14.82
CA VAL A 19 10.23 3.45 -16.28
C VAL A 19 9.50 4.68 -16.78
N SER A 20 8.27 4.92 -16.31
CA SER A 20 7.47 6.08 -16.69
C SER A 20 8.14 7.38 -16.26
N GLU A 21 8.60 7.47 -15.01
CA GLU A 21 9.37 8.61 -14.48
C GLU A 21 10.63 8.87 -15.32
N ALA A 22 11.40 7.82 -15.65
CA ALA A 22 12.62 7.95 -16.45
C ALA A 22 12.33 8.43 -17.88
N VAL A 23 11.26 7.95 -18.49
CA VAL A 23 10.84 8.36 -19.85
C VAL A 23 10.39 9.82 -19.85
N LEU A 24 9.56 10.22 -18.88
CA LEU A 24 9.10 11.61 -18.74
C LEU A 24 10.28 12.56 -18.48
N ALA A 25 11.19 12.19 -17.59
CA ALA A 25 12.38 12.99 -17.30
C ALA A 25 13.28 13.17 -18.53
N GLU A 26 13.44 12.13 -19.36
CA GLU A 26 14.23 12.22 -20.59
C GLU A 26 13.50 13.03 -21.67
N LEU A 27 12.17 12.93 -21.76
CA LEU A 27 11.37 13.77 -22.65
C LEU A 27 11.44 15.25 -22.24
N ASP A 28 11.37 15.55 -20.95
CA ASP A 28 11.55 16.91 -20.43
C ASP A 28 12.93 17.46 -20.79
N ARG A 29 13.98 16.65 -20.60
CA ARG A 29 15.36 17.02 -20.95
C ARG A 29 15.51 17.31 -22.45
N LEU A 30 14.94 16.46 -23.30
CA LEU A 30 15.00 16.61 -24.76
C LEU A 30 14.12 17.76 -25.26
N SER A 31 13.01 18.05 -24.58
CA SER A 31 12.08 19.11 -24.98
C SER A 31 12.70 20.50 -24.99
N ALA A 32 13.77 20.70 -24.21
CA ALA A 32 14.53 21.95 -24.20
C ALA A 32 15.25 22.25 -25.53
N ASP A 33 15.55 21.22 -26.32
CA ASP A 33 16.23 21.33 -27.61
C ASP A 33 15.23 21.27 -28.79
N PHE A 34 13.92 21.22 -28.51
CA PHE A 34 12.91 21.16 -29.57
C PHE A 34 12.77 22.50 -30.30
N PRO A 35 12.50 22.49 -31.61
CA PRO A 35 12.09 23.68 -32.35
C PRO A 35 10.82 24.30 -31.75
N ASP A 36 10.65 25.62 -31.87
CA ASP A 36 9.51 26.37 -31.30
C ASP A 36 8.13 25.89 -31.78
N ASP A 37 8.07 25.18 -32.91
CA ASP A 37 6.85 24.62 -33.50
C ASP A 37 6.57 23.16 -33.09
N VAL A 38 7.40 22.57 -32.22
CA VAL A 38 7.28 21.19 -31.76
C VAL A 38 6.95 21.14 -30.27
N ALA A 39 5.85 20.50 -29.93
CA ALA A 39 5.44 20.21 -28.56
C ALA A 39 5.15 18.72 -28.40
N TYR A 40 5.44 18.17 -27.22
CA TYR A 40 5.05 16.82 -26.86
C TYR A 40 3.84 16.83 -25.93
N SER A 41 3.05 15.76 -25.97
CA SER A 41 2.00 15.51 -24.99
C SER A 41 1.94 14.01 -24.72
N VAL A 42 1.53 13.64 -23.50
CA VAL A 42 1.37 12.26 -23.09
C VAL A 42 -0.13 11.99 -22.97
N PRO A 43 -0.80 11.56 -24.06
CA PRO A 43 -2.26 11.38 -24.05
C PRO A 43 -2.69 10.12 -23.28
N PHE A 44 -1.78 9.18 -23.04
CA PHE A 44 -2.08 7.94 -22.36
C PHE A 44 -0.85 7.45 -21.59
N ASN A 45 -1.00 7.39 -20.27
CA ASN A 45 -0.01 6.81 -19.37
C ASN A 45 -0.71 5.83 -18.43
N THR A 46 -0.35 4.55 -18.50
CA THR A 46 -0.97 3.53 -17.65
C THR A 46 -0.49 3.61 -16.21
N THR A 47 0.63 4.28 -15.95
CA THR A 47 1.18 4.39 -14.59
C THR A 47 0.45 5.40 -13.73
N ASP A 48 -0.19 6.40 -14.31
CA ASP A 48 -0.95 7.43 -13.58
C ASP A 48 -1.98 6.79 -12.64
N PHE A 49 -2.67 5.74 -13.12
CA PHE A 49 -3.64 5.02 -12.31
C PHE A 49 -2.99 4.27 -11.15
N ALA A 50 -1.83 3.65 -11.38
CA ALA A 50 -1.10 2.91 -10.36
C ALA A 50 -0.49 3.86 -9.31
N GLU A 51 0.03 5.00 -9.74
CA GLU A 51 0.57 6.06 -8.87
C GLU A 51 -0.52 6.65 -7.98
N GLN A 52 -1.65 7.03 -8.58
CA GLN A 52 -2.80 7.54 -7.85
C GLN A 52 -3.30 6.51 -6.82
N SER A 53 -3.41 5.24 -7.22
CA SER A 53 -3.79 4.16 -6.30
C SER A 53 -2.82 4.03 -5.13
N LEU A 54 -1.51 4.13 -5.37
CA LEU A 54 -0.51 4.05 -4.31
C LEU A 54 -0.60 5.25 -3.34
N ASN A 55 -0.79 6.45 -3.89
CA ASN A 55 -0.95 7.68 -3.11
C ASN A 55 -2.24 7.65 -2.26
N ASP A 56 -3.31 7.04 -2.76
CA ASP A 56 -4.59 6.93 -2.05
C ASP A 56 -4.58 5.81 -0.99
N VAL A 57 -3.75 4.78 -1.14
CA VAL A 57 -3.69 3.64 -0.21
C VAL A 57 -3.21 4.06 1.19
N ILE A 58 -2.14 4.85 1.32
CA ILE A 58 -1.60 5.25 2.63
C ILE A 58 -2.62 6.03 3.49
N PRO A 59 -3.25 7.12 3.01
CA PRO A 59 -4.23 7.85 3.82
C PRO A 59 -5.46 6.98 4.13
N THR A 60 -5.87 6.12 3.20
CA THR A 60 -6.97 5.17 3.42
C THR A 60 -6.63 4.18 4.53
N LEU A 61 -5.43 3.59 4.51
CA LEU A 61 -4.98 2.68 5.58
C LEU A 61 -4.98 3.37 6.94
N MET A 62 -4.49 4.60 7.03
CA MET A 62 -4.52 5.37 8.29
C MET A 62 -5.95 5.68 8.75
N MET A 63 -6.82 6.07 7.82
CA MET A 63 -8.23 6.38 8.10
C MET A 63 -9.02 5.13 8.53
N THR A 64 -8.69 3.95 8.01
CA THR A 64 -9.32 2.68 8.40
C THR A 64 -8.73 2.13 9.69
N PHE A 65 -7.42 2.28 9.91
CA PHE A 65 -6.73 1.75 11.08
C PHE A 65 -7.19 2.40 12.39
N ALA A 66 -7.34 3.73 12.42
CA ALA A 66 -7.75 4.43 13.64
C ALA A 66 -9.13 3.97 14.17
N PRO A 67 -10.21 3.89 13.36
CA PRO A 67 -11.50 3.32 13.76
C PRO A 67 -11.41 1.86 14.21
N VAL A 68 -10.58 1.03 13.57
CA VAL A 68 -10.40 -0.37 13.99
C VAL A 68 -9.85 -0.45 15.42
N ILE A 69 -8.79 0.31 15.72
CA ILE A 69 -8.24 0.35 17.08
C ILE A 69 -9.24 0.91 18.09
N TRP A 70 -10.02 1.91 17.69
CA TRP A 70 -11.09 2.46 18.52
C TRP A 70 -12.17 1.43 18.86
N VAL A 71 -12.65 0.68 17.87
CA VAL A 71 -13.65 -0.37 18.09
C VAL A 71 -13.08 -1.46 18.98
N VAL A 72 -11.87 -1.95 18.70
CA VAL A 72 -11.20 -2.96 19.53
C VAL A 72 -11.01 -2.49 20.97
N PHE A 73 -10.64 -1.21 21.18
CA PHE A 73 -10.54 -0.63 22.51
C PHE A 73 -11.87 -0.63 23.26
N ILE A 74 -12.97 -0.28 22.58
CA ILE A 74 -14.32 -0.28 23.19
C ILE A 74 -14.75 -1.69 23.59
N PHE A 75 -14.47 -2.70 22.75
CA PHE A 75 -14.85 -4.09 23.03
C PHE A 75 -14.04 -4.71 24.17
N LEU A 76 -12.72 -4.46 24.21
CA LEU A 76 -11.84 -5.05 25.21
C LEU A 76 -11.81 -4.25 26.51
N GLY A 77 -12.04 -2.94 26.47
CA GLY A 77 -11.99 -2.04 27.63
C GLY A 77 -10.62 -1.93 28.30
N SER A 78 -9.57 -2.55 27.76
CA SER A 78 -8.24 -2.63 28.36
C SER A 78 -7.16 -2.14 27.39
N PHE A 79 -6.41 -1.11 27.81
CA PHE A 79 -5.35 -0.51 26.99
C PHE A 79 -4.22 -1.51 26.68
N ARG A 80 -3.92 -2.40 27.63
CA ARG A 80 -2.92 -3.46 27.46
C ARG A 80 -3.31 -4.42 26.34
N ALA A 81 -4.57 -4.88 26.31
CA ALA A 81 -5.03 -5.82 25.30
C ALA A 81 -5.12 -5.16 23.91
N THR A 82 -5.55 -3.90 23.83
CA THR A 82 -5.61 -3.16 22.56
C THR A 82 -4.23 -2.89 21.95
N THR A 83 -3.17 -2.81 22.77
CA THR A 83 -1.81 -2.56 22.28
C THR A 83 -1.31 -3.70 21.37
N ILE A 84 -1.76 -4.93 21.60
CA ILE A 84 -1.36 -6.11 20.82
C ILE A 84 -1.73 -5.95 19.33
N PRO A 85 -3.01 -5.76 18.95
CA PRO A 85 -3.40 -5.53 17.56
C PRO A 85 -2.87 -4.20 17.02
N ALA A 86 -2.79 -3.16 17.87
CA ALA A 86 -2.27 -1.84 17.47
C ALA A 86 -0.82 -1.88 16.97
N VAL A 87 -0.01 -2.84 17.43
CA VAL A 87 1.36 -3.04 16.94
C VAL A 87 1.42 -4.14 15.88
N ALA A 88 0.69 -5.24 16.07
CA ALA A 88 0.74 -6.39 15.16
C ALA A 88 0.30 -6.03 13.73
N ILE A 89 -0.77 -5.23 13.59
CA ILE A 89 -1.33 -4.85 12.29
C ILE A 89 -0.36 -3.96 11.48
N PRO A 90 0.21 -2.85 12.01
CA PRO A 90 1.20 -2.07 11.26
C PRO A 90 2.49 -2.85 10.97
N VAL A 91 2.97 -3.66 11.90
CA VAL A 91 4.21 -4.43 11.72
C VAL A 91 4.08 -5.45 10.58
N SER A 92 2.94 -6.14 10.46
CA SER A 92 2.72 -7.09 9.34
C SER A 92 2.59 -6.39 7.98
N LEU A 93 1.94 -5.22 7.94
CA LEU A 93 1.84 -4.37 6.76
C LEU A 93 3.23 -3.91 6.30
N ILE A 94 4.02 -3.34 7.21
CA ILE A 94 5.40 -2.92 6.92
C ILE A 94 6.25 -4.11 6.49
N GLY A 95 6.11 -5.25 7.16
CA GLY A 95 6.77 -6.51 6.80
C GLY A 95 6.41 -6.99 5.39
N THR A 96 5.18 -6.77 4.94
CA THR A 96 4.75 -7.11 3.57
C THR A 96 5.50 -6.27 2.53
N PHE A 97 5.82 -5.01 2.84
CA PHE A 97 6.66 -4.18 1.97
C PHE A 97 8.13 -4.63 1.92
N ALA A 98 8.61 -5.45 2.86
CA ALA A 98 9.94 -6.05 2.76
C ALA A 98 10.07 -6.98 1.52
N LEU A 99 8.95 -7.48 0.98
CA LEU A 99 8.94 -8.24 -0.27
C LEU A 99 9.38 -7.40 -1.49
N LEU A 100 9.29 -6.07 -1.41
CA LEU A 100 9.80 -5.19 -2.46
C LEU A 100 11.32 -5.29 -2.60
N VAL A 101 12.01 -5.49 -1.47
CA VAL A 101 13.46 -5.72 -1.45
C VAL A 101 13.82 -7.07 -2.06
N LEU A 102 12.89 -8.03 -2.05
CA LEU A 102 13.04 -9.35 -2.68
C LEU A 102 12.72 -9.33 -4.19
N GLY A 103 12.55 -8.16 -4.80
CA GLY A 103 12.31 -7.99 -6.23
C GLY A 103 10.84 -8.08 -6.65
N MET A 104 9.90 -8.04 -5.69
CA MET A 104 8.48 -7.92 -6.01
C MET A 104 8.15 -6.48 -6.38
N SER A 105 7.43 -6.28 -7.49
CA SER A 105 6.96 -4.94 -7.90
C SER A 105 5.57 -4.66 -7.34
N LEU A 106 5.33 -3.43 -6.86
CA LEU A 106 3.99 -2.97 -6.55
C LEU A 106 3.19 -2.73 -7.82
N ASN A 107 2.03 -3.37 -7.91
CA ASN A 107 1.06 -3.17 -8.97
C ASN A 107 -0.36 -3.33 -8.39
N THR A 108 -1.38 -3.13 -9.22
CA THR A 108 -2.78 -3.19 -8.80
C THR A 108 -3.16 -4.52 -8.13
N ILE A 109 -2.64 -5.66 -8.60
CA ILE A 109 -2.94 -6.98 -8.01
C ILE A 109 -2.30 -7.09 -6.63
N SER A 110 -1.05 -6.67 -6.47
CA SER A 110 -0.39 -6.71 -5.16
C SER A 110 -1.03 -5.75 -4.16
N LEU A 111 -1.50 -4.57 -4.61
CA LEU A 111 -2.26 -3.65 -3.77
C LEU A 111 -3.61 -4.25 -3.34
N PHE A 112 -4.32 -4.94 -4.23
CA PHE A 112 -5.53 -5.69 -3.87
C PHE A 112 -5.24 -6.79 -2.85
N ALA A 113 -4.16 -7.55 -3.05
CA ALA A 113 -3.73 -8.58 -2.11
C ALA A 113 -3.39 -7.99 -0.74
N LEU A 114 -2.77 -6.80 -0.70
CA LEU A 114 -2.48 -6.07 0.55
C LEU A 114 -3.78 -5.71 1.29
N VAL A 115 -4.78 -5.18 0.58
CA VAL A 115 -6.09 -4.86 1.18
C VAL A 115 -6.77 -6.11 1.75
N LEU A 116 -6.74 -7.23 1.03
CA LEU A 116 -7.29 -8.50 1.54
C LEU A 116 -6.51 -9.03 2.76
N ALA A 117 -5.19 -8.91 2.75
CA ALA A 117 -4.33 -9.34 3.84
C ALA A 117 -4.58 -8.55 5.13
N VAL A 118 -4.89 -7.25 5.03
CA VAL A 118 -5.26 -6.43 6.19
C VAL A 118 -6.43 -7.04 6.95
N SER A 119 -7.49 -7.47 6.25
CA SER A 119 -8.66 -8.09 6.89
C SER A 119 -8.28 -9.36 7.66
N ILE A 120 -7.43 -10.21 7.07
CA ILE A 120 -6.98 -11.46 7.69
C ILE A 120 -6.16 -11.19 8.96
N VAL A 121 -5.19 -10.27 8.89
CA VAL A 121 -4.33 -9.92 10.03
C VAL A 121 -5.15 -9.33 11.18
N VAL A 122 -6.13 -8.48 10.86
CA VAL A 122 -7.00 -7.87 11.86
C VAL A 122 -7.82 -8.94 12.59
N ASP A 123 -8.43 -9.87 11.85
CA ASP A 123 -9.21 -10.97 12.43
C ASP A 123 -8.34 -11.84 13.35
N ASP A 124 -7.14 -12.24 12.89
CA ASP A 124 -6.21 -13.05 13.68
C ASP A 124 -5.80 -12.34 14.98
N ALA A 125 -5.48 -11.04 14.91
CA ALA A 125 -5.07 -10.27 16.06
C ALA A 125 -6.21 -10.11 17.09
N ILE A 126 -7.44 -9.97 16.62
CA ILE A 126 -8.63 -9.88 17.49
C ILE A 126 -8.90 -11.22 18.19
N VAL A 127 -8.92 -12.33 17.42
CA VAL A 127 -9.22 -13.66 17.96
C VAL A 127 -8.21 -14.08 19.04
N VAL A 128 -6.92 -13.77 18.84
CA VAL A 128 -5.88 -14.07 19.85
C VAL A 128 -6.15 -13.30 21.14
N VAL A 129 -6.44 -12.01 21.05
CA VAL A 129 -6.68 -11.17 22.24
C VAL A 129 -7.97 -11.56 22.95
N GLU A 130 -9.05 -11.80 22.21
CA GLU A 130 -10.31 -12.28 22.78
C GLU A 130 -10.12 -13.63 23.50
N ASN A 131 -9.36 -14.55 22.90
CA ASN A 131 -9.09 -15.85 23.51
C ASN A 131 -8.27 -15.71 24.80
N VAL A 132 -7.29 -14.80 24.84
CA VAL A 132 -6.51 -14.55 26.06
C VAL A 132 -7.38 -13.96 27.16
N GLU A 133 -8.20 -12.96 26.85
CA GLU A 133 -9.13 -12.36 27.82
C GLU A 133 -10.16 -13.39 28.33
N ARG A 134 -10.67 -14.25 27.45
CA ARG A 134 -11.56 -15.36 27.83
C ARG A 134 -10.88 -16.33 28.80
N ILE A 135 -9.66 -16.77 28.52
CA ILE A 135 -8.93 -17.71 29.39
C ILE A 135 -8.62 -17.07 30.75
N ILE A 136 -8.24 -15.79 30.80
CA ILE A 136 -8.00 -15.08 32.06
C ILE A 136 -9.30 -14.99 32.88
N ALA A 137 -10.43 -14.71 32.23
CA ALA A 137 -11.73 -14.59 32.87
C ALA A 137 -12.30 -15.94 33.36
N GLU A 138 -12.13 -17.02 32.59
CA GLU A 138 -12.71 -18.34 32.89
C GLU A 138 -11.80 -19.22 33.76
N GLU A 139 -10.49 -19.21 33.51
CA GLU A 139 -9.53 -20.13 34.14
C GLU A 139 -8.64 -19.45 35.19
N GLY A 140 -8.72 -18.13 35.35
CA GLY A 140 -7.96 -17.38 36.36
C GLY A 140 -6.45 -17.36 36.10
N ALA A 141 -6.02 -17.59 34.86
CA ALA A 141 -4.62 -17.53 34.47
C ALA A 141 -4.02 -16.13 34.73
N ALA A 142 -2.80 -16.07 35.27
CA ALA A 142 -2.15 -14.80 35.58
C ALA A 142 -1.80 -14.02 34.30
N PRO A 143 -2.03 -12.68 34.27
CA PRO A 143 -1.71 -11.87 33.11
C PRO A 143 -0.18 -11.70 33.03
N GLY A 144 0.43 -12.35 32.05
CA GLY A 144 1.83 -12.12 31.65
C GLY A 144 2.06 -10.71 31.11
#